data_AF-F5T9E4-F1
#
_entry.id   AF-F5T9E4-F1
#
_cell.length_a   1.000
_cell.length_b   1.000
_cell.length_c   1.000
_cell.angle_alpha   90.00
_cell.angle_beta   90.00
_cell.angle_gamma   90.00
#
_symmetry.space_group_name_H-M   'P 1'
#
loop_
_entity.id
_entity.type
_entity.pdbx_description
1 polymer ?
#
loop_
_entity_poly.entity_id
_entity_poly.type
_entity_poly.pdbx_seq_one_letter_code
_entity_poly.pdbx_strand_id
1 'polypeptide(L)'
;MMKDATVSARVECNVKNEAEDILQKLGVPVSVVINSLYRQIIYNQGIPFSLTIPKEPKTLDQLSKADLNAKLSHSYNQSLRKEGRPFNEVFDEVEVL
;
A
#
# COMPACT_ATOMS: atom_id res chain seq x y z
N MET A 1 -31.77 16.30 9.37
CA MET A 1 -32.24 15.29 8.41
C MET A 1 -31.03 14.74 7.68
N MET A 2 -30.62 13.51 7.98
CA MET A 2 -29.56 12.84 7.25
C MET A 2 -30.16 12.43 5.89
N LYS A 3 -29.65 13.01 4.81
CA LYS A 3 -30.09 12.64 3.46
C LYS A 3 -29.35 11.36 3.09
N ASP A 4 -29.95 10.24 3.40
CA ASP A 4 -29.41 8.94 2.99
C ASP A 4 -29.59 8.79 1.48
N ALA A 5 -28.52 8.39 0.79
CA ALA A 5 -28.50 8.14 -0.64
C ALA A 5 -28.12 6.68 -0.90
N THR A 6 -28.91 5.98 -1.70
CA THR A 6 -28.64 4.58 -2.05
C THR A 6 -27.66 4.51 -3.23
N VAL A 7 -26.57 3.77 -3.06
CA VAL A 7 -25.59 3.50 -4.12
C VAL A 7 -25.78 2.07 -4.62
N SER A 8 -25.94 1.89 -5.93
CA SER A 8 -26.05 0.59 -6.59
C SER A 8 -25.03 0.48 -7.70
N ALA A 9 -24.29 -0.62 -7.73
CA ALA A 9 -23.28 -0.92 -8.73
C ALA A 9 -23.38 -2.38 -9.17
N ARG A 10 -23.08 -2.66 -10.45
CA ARG A 10 -22.98 -4.02 -10.96
C ARG A 10 -21.57 -4.54 -10.74
N VAL A 11 -21.47 -5.75 -10.20
CA VAL A 11 -20.22 -6.46 -9.94
C VAL A 11 -20.41 -7.94 -10.26
N GLU A 12 -19.35 -8.62 -10.67
CA GLU A 12 -19.36 -10.07 -10.88
C GLU A 12 -19.55 -10.80 -9.55
N CYS A 13 -20.25 -11.94 -9.57
CA CYS A 13 -20.63 -12.65 -8.34
C CYS A 13 -19.42 -13.24 -7.60
N ASN A 14 -18.41 -13.75 -8.32
CA ASN A 14 -17.15 -14.24 -7.77
C ASN A 14 -16.40 -13.11 -7.04
N VAL A 15 -16.21 -11.97 -7.72
CA VAL A 15 -15.51 -10.80 -7.17
C VAL A 15 -16.21 -10.27 -5.92
N LYS A 16 -17.54 -10.22 -5.94
CA LYS A 16 -18.34 -9.81 -4.78
C LYS A 16 -18.08 -10.73 -3.57
N ASN A 17 -18.18 -12.04 -3.77
CA ASN A 17 -18.04 -13.01 -2.68
C ASN A 17 -16.63 -13.00 -2.09
N GLU A 18 -15.59 -12.91 -2.94
CA GLU A 18 -14.20 -12.80 -2.48
C GLU A 18 -13.97 -11.52 -1.68
N ALA A 19 -14.48 -10.39 -2.17
CA ALA A 19 -14.37 -9.12 -1.45
C ALA A 19 -15.10 -9.16 -0.10
N GLU A 20 -16.32 -9.70 -0.05
CA GLU A 20 -17.10 -9.81 1.19
C GLU A 20 -16.42 -10.72 2.23
N ASP A 21 -15.81 -11.83 1.81
CA ASP A 21 -15.04 -12.71 2.72
C ASP A 21 -13.81 -12.00 3.32
N ILE A 22 -13.07 -11.24 2.50
CA ILE A 22 -11.92 -10.44 2.97
C ILE A 22 -12.40 -9.36 3.95
N LEU A 23 -13.46 -8.63 3.61
CA LEU A 23 -14.00 -7.58 4.46
C LEU A 23 -14.54 -8.13 5.78
N GLN A 24 -15.13 -9.32 5.76
CA GLN A 24 -15.58 -10.02 6.97
C GLN A 24 -14.41 -10.39 7.87
N LYS A 25 -13.31 -10.90 7.32
CA LYS A 25 -12.07 -11.19 8.08
C LYS A 25 -11.48 -9.94 8.71
N LEU A 26 -11.58 -8.79 8.04
CA LEU A 26 -11.16 -7.48 8.56
C LEU A 26 -12.16 -6.88 9.56
N GLY A 27 -13.36 -7.44 9.70
CA GLY A 27 -14.42 -6.93 10.57
C GLY A 27 -15.05 -5.62 10.08
N VAL A 28 -14.93 -5.30 8.79
CA VAL A 28 -15.38 -4.03 8.22
C VAL A 28 -16.62 -4.24 7.34
N PRO A 29 -17.77 -3.61 7.63
CA PRO A 29 -18.95 -3.70 6.77
C PRO A 29 -18.73 -3.03 5.41
N VAL A 30 -19.33 -3.58 4.36
CA VAL A 30 -19.25 -3.05 2.98
C VAL A 30 -19.66 -1.58 2.90
N SER A 31 -20.73 -1.18 3.62
CA SER A 31 -21.21 0.20 3.63
C SER A 31 -20.18 1.18 4.19
N VAL A 32 -19.35 0.77 5.16
CA VAL A 32 -18.28 1.58 5.73
C VAL A 32 -17.16 1.77 4.71
N VAL A 33 -16.81 0.72 3.98
CA VAL A 33 -15.80 0.76 2.92
C VAL A 33 -16.21 1.72 1.81
N ILE A 34 -17.44 1.61 1.31
CA ILE A 34 -17.96 2.49 0.24
C ILE A 34 -17.97 3.95 0.72
N ASN A 35 -18.44 4.21 1.93
CA ASN A 35 -18.41 5.57 2.49
C ASN A 35 -16.99 6.11 2.67
N SER A 36 -16.06 5.26 3.10
CA SER A 36 -14.65 5.63 3.25
C SER A 36 -14.01 5.95 1.89
N LEU A 37 -14.34 5.19 0.85
CA LEU A 37 -13.90 5.45 -0.52
C LEU A 37 -14.38 6.82 -1.01
N TYR A 38 -15.66 7.17 -0.79
CA TYR A 38 -16.17 8.50 -1.15
C TYR A 38 -15.43 9.62 -0.42
N ARG A 39 -15.13 9.46 0.87
CA ARG A 39 -14.36 10.44 1.64
C ARG A 39 -12.94 10.60 1.10
N GLN A 40 -12.30 9.50 0.73
CA GLN A 40 -10.98 9.51 0.12
C GLN A 40 -11.00 10.20 -1.25
N ILE A 41 -12.03 10.00 -2.06
CA ILE A 41 -12.19 10.69 -3.35
C ILE A 41 -12.35 12.21 -3.14
N ILE A 42 -13.18 12.61 -2.18
CA ILE A 42 -13.40 14.02 -1.84
C ILE A 42 -12.09 14.66 -1.35
N TYR A 43 -11.36 13.96 -0.48
CA TYR A 43 -10.14 14.46 0.13
C TYR A 43 -9.00 14.61 -0.90
N ASN A 44 -8.78 13.59 -1.72
CA ASN A 44 -7.69 13.58 -2.70
C ASN A 44 -8.06 14.27 -4.03
N GLN A 45 -9.30 14.73 -4.19
CA GLN A 45 -9.83 15.25 -5.45
C GLN A 45 -9.56 14.30 -6.64
N GLY A 46 -9.64 12.99 -6.39
CA GLY A 46 -9.20 11.97 -7.32
C GLY A 46 -9.40 10.56 -6.80
N ILE A 47 -9.17 9.55 -7.64
CA ILE A 47 -9.33 8.14 -7.27
C ILE A 47 -8.17 7.75 -6.33
N PRO A 48 -8.43 7.18 -5.13
CA PRO A 48 -7.42 6.96 -4.10
C PRO A 48 -6.57 5.69 -4.30
N PHE A 49 -6.63 5.10 -5.49
CA PHE A 49 -5.76 4.01 -5.89
C PHE A 49 -5.10 4.38 -7.22
N SER A 50 -3.81 4.05 -7.34
CA SER A 50 -3.07 4.26 -8.58
C SER A 50 -3.71 3.44 -9.70
N LEU A 51 -4.23 4.11 -10.72
CA LEU A 51 -4.67 3.50 -11.98
C LEU A 51 -3.50 3.07 -12.88
N THR A 52 -2.27 3.17 -12.38
CA THR A 52 -1.06 2.77 -13.07
C THR A 52 -0.73 1.32 -12.74
N ILE A 53 -0.27 0.56 -13.74
CA ILE A 53 0.31 -0.76 -13.51
C ILE A 53 1.45 -0.59 -12.48
N PRO A 54 1.43 -1.32 -11.36
CA PRO A 54 2.51 -1.24 -10.37
C PRO A 54 3.81 -1.57 -11.10
N LYS A 55 4.75 -0.63 -11.08
CA LYS A 55 6.09 -0.89 -11.61
C LYS A 55 6.65 -2.04 -10.80
N GLU A 56 7.02 -3.13 -11.48
CA GLU A 56 7.67 -4.27 -10.85
C GLU A 56 8.80 -3.77 -9.95
N PRO A 57 8.98 -4.36 -8.75
CA PRO A 57 10.11 -4.01 -7.91
C PRO A 57 11.38 -4.18 -8.74
N LYS A 58 12.12 -3.08 -8.94
CA LYS A 58 13.32 -3.09 -9.76
C LYS A 58 14.26 -4.18 -9.25
N THR A 59 14.44 -5.23 -10.04
CA THR A 59 15.44 -6.26 -9.75
C THR A 59 16.83 -5.66 -9.90
N LEU A 60 17.86 -6.31 -9.32
CA LEU A 60 19.25 -5.85 -9.43
C LEU A 60 19.68 -5.64 -10.90
N ASP A 61 19.12 -6.42 -11.82
CA ASP A 61 19.38 -6.33 -13.26
C ASP A 61 18.78 -5.08 -13.93
N GLN A 62 17.82 -4.43 -13.27
CA GLN A 62 17.15 -3.21 -13.74
C GLN A 62 17.71 -1.93 -13.08
N LEU A 63 18.66 -2.05 -12.15
CA LEU A 63 19.34 -0.91 -11.55
C LEU A 63 20.43 -0.38 -12.48
N SER A 64 20.31 0.88 -12.91
CA SER A 64 21.40 1.56 -13.60
C SER A 64 22.65 1.61 -12.71
N LYS A 65 23.84 1.57 -13.33
CA LYS A 65 25.12 1.78 -12.61
C LYS A 65 25.11 3.05 -11.75
N ALA A 66 24.41 4.10 -12.21
CA ALA A 66 24.26 5.34 -11.47
C ALA A 66 23.43 5.16 -10.19
N ASP A 67 22.31 4.45 -10.27
CA ASP A 67 21.43 4.17 -9.13
C ASP A 67 22.14 3.29 -8.10
N LEU A 68 22.89 2.29 -8.57
CA LEU A 68 23.69 1.41 -7.71
C LEU A 68 24.81 2.19 -7.01
N ASN A 69 25.54 3.03 -7.75
CA ASN A 69 26.60 3.85 -7.17
C ASN A 69 26.06 4.85 -6.14
N ALA A 70 24.87 5.42 -6.38
CA ALA A 70 24.19 6.28 -5.41
C ALA A 70 23.82 5.53 -4.12
N LYS A 71 23.28 4.31 -4.24
CA LYS A 71 22.96 3.46 -3.08
C LYS A 71 24.20 3.08 -2.27
N LEU A 72 25.28 2.67 -2.95
CA LEU A 72 26.54 2.33 -2.29
C LEU A 72 27.15 3.55 -1.58
N SER A 73 27.19 4.69 -2.26
CA SER A 73 27.68 5.95 -1.66
C SER A 73 26.86 6.35 -0.44
N HIS A 74 25.54 6.18 -0.49
CA HIS A 74 24.65 6.43 0.64
C HIS A 74 24.99 5.51 1.83
N SER A 75 25.08 4.19 1.60
CA SER A 75 25.42 3.22 2.65
C SER A 75 26.81 3.46 3.27
N TYR A 76 27.78 3.88 2.45
CA TYR A 76 29.13 4.23 2.92
C TYR A 76 29.09 5.43 3.87
N ASN A 77 28.36 6.49 3.49
CA ASN A 77 28.18 7.67 4.35
C ASN A 77 27.43 7.32 5.65
N GLN A 78 26.42 6.46 5.59
CA GLN A 78 25.68 5.98 6.76
C GLN A 78 26.59 5.21 7.73
N SER A 79 27.47 4.34 7.19
CA SER A 79 28.45 3.60 7.98
C SER A 79 29.47 4.55 8.66
N LEU A 80 29.94 5.58 7.95
CA LEU A 80 30.84 6.58 8.53
C LEU A 80 30.19 7.34 9.69
N ARG A 81 28.87 7.57 9.62
CA ARG A 81 28.09 8.22 10.68
C ARG A 81 27.66 7.29 11.80
N LYS A 82 28.00 5.99 11.72
CA LYS A 82 27.57 4.95 12.68
C LYS A 82 26.05 4.86 12.85
N GLU A 83 25.30 5.19 11.80
CA GLU A 83 23.84 5.10 11.75
C GLU A 83 23.35 3.66 11.45
N GLY A 84 24.19 2.66 11.74
CA GLY A 84 23.84 1.25 11.58
C GLY A 84 22.94 0.78 12.72
N ARG A 85 22.04 -0.17 12.42
CA ARG A 85 21.19 -0.82 13.43
C ARG A 85 21.67 -2.25 13.71
N PRO A 86 21.55 -2.75 14.95
CA PRO A 86 21.84 -4.14 15.28
C PRO A 86 21.00 -5.11 14.45
N PHE A 87 21.62 -6.22 14.04
CA PHE A 87 20.98 -7.22 13.19
C PHE A 87 19.70 -7.79 13.82
N ASN A 88 19.78 -8.16 15.10
CA ASN A 88 18.66 -8.73 15.84
C ASN A 88 17.45 -7.79 15.90
N GLU A 89 17.66 -6.51 16.21
CA GLU A 89 16.58 -5.51 16.28
C GLU A 89 15.85 -5.36 14.95
N VAL A 90 16.56 -5.40 13.83
CA VAL A 90 15.95 -5.29 12.50
C VAL A 90 15.18 -6.56 12.12
N PHE A 91 15.70 -7.74 12.46
CA PHE A 91 15.04 -9.00 12.12
C PHE A 91 13.77 -9.22 12.93
N ASP A 92 13.79 -8.88 14.22
CA ASP A 92 12.61 -8.95 15.09
C ASP A 92 11.49 -8.01 14.58
N GLU A 93 11.82 -6.84 14.02
CA GLU A 93 10.84 -5.91 13.41
C GLU A 93 10.17 -6.49 12.14
N VAL A 94 10.91 -7.27 11.34
CA VAL A 94 10.45 -7.78 10.03
C VAL A 94 9.65 -9.06 10.16
N GLU A 95 9.92 -9.90 11.16
CA GLU A 95 9.19 -11.16 11.40
C GLU A 95 7.80 -10.94 12.03
N VAL A 96 7.53 -9.71 12.52
CA VAL A 96 6.24 -9.31 13.13
C VAL A 96 5.23 -8.76 12.10
N LEU A 97 5.64 -8.55 10.83
CA LEU A 97 4.78 -8.13 9.71
C LEU A 97 4.13 -9.32 8.99
#